data_AF-A0A1G8GXA7-F1
#
_entry.id   AF-A0A1G8GXA7-F1
#
_cell.length_a   1.000
_cell.length_b   1.000
_cell.length_c   1.000
_cell.angle_alpha   90.00
_cell.angle_beta   90.00
_cell.angle_gamma   90.00
#
_symmetry.space_group_name_H-M   'P 1'
#
loop_
_entity.id
_entity.type
_entity.pdbx_description
1 polymer ?
#
loop_
_entity_poly.entity_id
_entity_poly.type
_entity_poly.pdbx_seq_one_letter_code
_entity_poly.pdbx_strand_id
1 'polypeptide(L)'
;MLEENIDTENLFKLSSEYINNILKDEEILQELKESCENENIQLINKSISYVLYDKNELFSNNYKIEMNIECKIKTIGSYILYLDKDQNFIDEFFVIN
;
A
#
# COMPACT_ATOMS: atom_id res chain seq x y z
N MET A 1 13.85 26.71 -4.13
CA MET A 1 13.33 25.40 -3.72
C MET A 1 13.56 24.50 -4.92
N LEU A 2 14.48 23.54 -4.83
CA LEU A 2 14.65 22.56 -5.89
C LEU A 2 13.37 21.72 -5.91
N GLU A 3 12.66 21.72 -7.04
CA GLU A 3 11.58 20.78 -7.28
C GLU A 3 12.19 19.38 -7.30
N GLU A 4 12.19 18.70 -6.15
CA GLU A 4 12.35 17.25 -6.14
C GLU A 4 11.13 16.70 -6.89
N ASN A 5 11.34 16.27 -8.13
CA ASN A 5 10.33 15.52 -8.86
C ASN A 5 10.11 14.21 -8.12
N ILE A 6 8.99 14.12 -7.41
CA ILE A 6 8.55 12.90 -6.73
C ILE A 6 8.24 11.87 -7.82
N ASP A 7 9.02 10.78 -7.85
CA ASP A 7 8.81 9.65 -8.74
C ASP A 7 7.70 8.75 -8.18
N THR A 8 6.46 9.08 -8.52
CA THR A 8 5.27 8.34 -8.07
C THR A 8 5.21 6.93 -8.64
N GLU A 9 5.79 6.68 -9.82
CA GLU A 9 5.86 5.35 -10.42
C GLU A 9 6.77 4.45 -9.59
N ASN A 10 7.95 4.96 -9.19
CA ASN A 10 8.85 4.22 -8.33
C ASN A 10 8.24 3.93 -6.95
N LEU A 11 7.53 4.90 -6.35
CA LEU A 11 6.84 4.71 -5.06
C LEU A 11 5.78 3.59 -5.13
N PHE A 12 4.97 3.55 -6.20
CA PHE A 12 4.02 2.46 -6.39
C PHE A 12 4.71 1.12 -6.67
N LYS A 13 5.81 1.12 -7.42
CA LYS A 13 6.58 -0.09 -7.69
C LYS A 13 7.11 -0.72 -6.40
N LEU A 14 7.79 0.08 -5.57
CA LEU A 14 8.31 -0.37 -4.27
C LEU A 14 7.18 -0.92 -3.39
N SER A 15 6.07 -0.19 -3.32
CA SER A 15 4.88 -0.58 -2.55
C SER A 15 4.27 -1.90 -3.02
N SER A 16 4.16 -2.08 -4.33
CA SER A 16 3.65 -3.31 -4.93
C SER A 16 4.59 -4.48 -4.66
N GLU A 17 5.91 -4.29 -4.77
CA GLU A 17 6.90 -5.32 -4.45
C GLU A 17 6.81 -5.75 -2.97
N TYR A 18 6.66 -4.79 -2.06
CA TYR A 18 6.47 -5.05 -0.63
C TYR A 18 5.19 -5.87 -0.36
N ILE A 19 4.04 -5.41 -0.87
CA ILE A 19 2.77 -6.12 -0.65
C ILE A 19 2.81 -7.50 -1.30
N ASN A 20 3.38 -7.64 -2.50
CA ASN A 20 3.52 -8.96 -3.14
C ASN A 20 4.39 -9.90 -2.31
N ASN A 21 5.36 -9.41 -1.52
CA ASN A 21 6.11 -10.25 -0.59
C ASN A 21 5.25 -10.70 0.61
N ILE A 22 4.37 -9.83 1.12
CA ILE A 22 3.38 -10.22 2.14
C ILE A 22 2.44 -11.30 1.59
N LEU A 23 1.94 -11.11 0.36
CA LEU A 23 1.01 -12.04 -0.29
C LEU A 23 1.66 -13.37 -0.75
N LYS A 24 2.97 -13.55 -0.54
CA LYS A 24 3.61 -14.88 -0.67
C LYS A 24 3.34 -15.76 0.53
N ASP A 25 2.95 -15.18 1.67
CA ASP A 25 2.48 -15.95 2.81
C ASP A 25 1.17 -16.64 2.44
N GLU A 26 1.18 -17.98 2.46
CA GLU A 26 0.06 -18.80 2.04
C GLU A 26 -1.17 -18.61 2.94
N GLU A 27 -0.98 -18.35 4.24
CA GLU A 27 -2.08 -18.14 5.19
C GLU A 27 -2.79 -16.82 4.87
N ILE A 28 -2.04 -15.74 4.70
CA ILE A 28 -2.59 -14.42 4.34
C ILE A 28 -3.29 -14.46 2.99
N LEU A 29 -2.65 -15.09 1.99
CA LEU A 29 -3.24 -15.22 0.66
C LEU A 29 -4.54 -16.02 0.69
N GLN A 30 -4.60 -17.07 1.52
CA GLN A 30 -5.78 -17.89 1.68
C GLN A 30 -6.94 -17.11 2.34
N GLU A 31 -6.69 -16.37 3.42
CA GLU A 31 -7.70 -15.53 4.08
C GLU A 31 -8.32 -14.50 3.12
N LEU A 32 -7.48 -13.87 2.28
CA LEU A 32 -7.95 -12.92 1.27
C LEU A 32 -8.77 -13.59 0.15
N LYS A 33 -8.36 -14.79 -0.28
CA LYS A 33 -9.10 -15.57 -1.28
C LYS A 33 -10.44 -16.05 -0.74
N GLU A 34 -10.52 -16.45 0.52
CA GLU A 34 -11.79 -16.83 1.16
C GLU A 34 -12.78 -15.66 1.18
N SER A 35 -12.28 -14.45 1.42
CA SER A 35 -13.05 -13.21 1.32
C SER A 35 -13.49 -12.86 -0.12
N CYS A 36 -12.94 -13.56 -1.11
CA CYS A 36 -13.10 -13.35 -2.55
C CYS A 36 -13.66 -14.61 -3.26
N GLU A 37 -14.30 -15.54 -2.53
CA GLU A 37 -14.89 -16.77 -3.10
C GLU A 37 -13.89 -17.61 -3.94
N ASN A 38 -12.60 -17.58 -3.55
CA ASN A 38 -11.46 -18.20 -4.25
C ASN A 38 -11.18 -17.65 -5.65
N GLU A 39 -11.62 -16.43 -5.95
CA GLU A 39 -11.25 -15.75 -7.19
C GLU A 39 -9.86 -15.11 -7.10
N ASN A 40 -9.36 -14.66 -8.25
CA ASN A 40 -8.06 -14.01 -8.34
C ASN A 40 -8.13 -12.60 -7.76
N ILE A 41 -7.28 -12.32 -6.78
CA ILE A 41 -7.05 -10.98 -6.25
C ILE A 41 -6.08 -10.20 -7.12
N GLN A 42 -6.25 -8.89 -7.19
CA GLN A 42 -5.37 -7.96 -7.91
C GLN A 42 -5.02 -6.77 -7.03
N LEU A 43 -3.79 -6.28 -7.16
CA LEU A 43 -3.35 -5.03 -6.54
C LEU A 43 -3.56 -3.87 -7.51
N ILE A 44 -4.27 -2.83 -7.06
CA ILE A 44 -4.56 -1.64 -7.86
C ILE A 44 -4.02 -0.41 -7.14
N ASN A 45 -3.19 0.37 -7.84
CA ASN A 45 -2.66 1.64 -7.34
C ASN A 45 -3.82 2.62 -7.10
N LYS A 46 -3.96 3.14 -5.87
CA LYS A 46 -5.06 4.06 -5.52
C LYS A 46 -4.57 5.48 -5.34
N SER A 47 -3.66 5.74 -4.40
CA SER A 47 -3.19 7.10 -4.14
C SER A 47 -1.80 7.15 -3.53
N ILE A 48 -1.14 8.31 -3.70
CA ILE A 48 0.06 8.70 -2.98
C ILE A 48 -0.21 10.08 -2.40
N SER A 49 0.05 10.24 -1.10
CA SER A 49 -0.05 11.51 -0.39
C SER A 49 1.24 11.77 0.37
N TYR A 50 1.76 13.00 0.29
CA TYR A 50 2.84 13.42 1.18
C TYR A 50 2.25 14.00 2.46
N VAL A 51 2.53 13.36 3.60
CA VAL A 51 2.00 13.73 4.91
C VAL A 51 2.97 14.71 5.56
N LEU A 52 2.67 16.01 5.50
CA LEU A 52 3.50 17.03 6.15
C LEU A 52 3.44 16.96 7.67
N TYR A 53 2.29 16.62 8.22
CA TYR A 53 2.03 16.54 9.65
C TYR A 53 0.96 15.49 9.93
N ASP A 54 1.22 14.66 10.93
CA ASP A 54 0.28 13.72 11.54
C ASP A 54 0.36 13.84 13.07
N LYS A 55 -0.73 13.55 13.77
CA LYS A 55 -0.73 13.53 15.25
C LYS A 55 0.24 12.49 15.80
N ASN A 56 0.43 11.38 15.07
CA ASN A 56 1.53 10.47 15.31
C ASN A 56 2.76 10.98 14.56
N GLU A 57 3.73 11.52 15.29
CA GLU A 57 4.96 12.09 14.71
C GLU A 57 5.72 11.09 13.82
N LEU A 58 5.56 9.78 14.06
CA LEU A 58 6.15 8.72 13.23
C LEU A 58 5.72 8.81 11.76
N PHE A 59 4.50 9.30 11.48
CA PHE A 59 3.93 9.38 10.13
C PHE A 59 4.05 10.77 9.50
N SER A 60 4.68 11.73 10.19
CA SER A 60 4.96 13.04 9.64
C SER A 60 6.16 13.01 8.70
N ASN A 61 6.14 13.86 7.67
CA ASN A 61 7.17 13.99 6.64
C ASN A 61 7.37 12.76 5.73
N ASN A 62 6.32 11.96 5.55
CA ASN A 62 6.38 10.66 4.88
C ASN A 62 5.44 10.59 3.65
N TYR A 63 5.72 9.64 2.76
CA TYR A 63 4.80 9.22 1.73
C TYR A 63 3.81 8.19 2.30
N LYS A 64 2.53 8.50 2.25
CA LYS A 64 1.44 7.57 2.48
C LYS A 64 0.97 7.04 1.13
N ILE A 65 1.09 5.74 0.92
CA ILE A 65 0.77 5.06 -0.33
C ILE A 65 -0.38 4.10 -0.07
N GLU A 66 -1.42 4.20 -0.88
CA GLU A 66 -2.59 3.33 -0.77
C GLU A 66 -2.74 2.48 -2.03
N MET A 67 -2.90 1.18 -1.83
CA MET A 67 -3.14 0.20 -2.88
C MET A 67 -4.34 -0.66 -2.49
N ASN A 68 -5.31 -0.76 -3.40
CA ASN A 68 -6.46 -1.62 -3.21
C ASN A 68 -6.08 -3.07 -3.49
N ILE A 69 -6.69 -3.99 -2.73
CA ILE A 69 -6.86 -5.37 -3.16
C ILE A 69 -8.27 -5.49 -3.71
N GLU A 70 -8.37 -5.93 -4.96
CA GLU A 70 -9.63 -6.07 -5.66
C GLU A 70 -9.87 -7.52 -6.09
N CYS A 71 -11.14 -7.90 -6.01
CA CYS A 71 -11.71 -9.15 -6.48
C CYS A 71 -12.73 -8.80 -7.57
N LYS A 72 -12.40 -9.07 -8.84
CA LYS A 72 -13.12 -8.54 -10.02
C LYS A 72 -13.25 -7.00 -9.99
N ILE A 73 -14.43 -6.50 -9.62
CA ILE A 73 -14.78 -5.07 -9.54
C ILE A 73 -15.03 -4.61 -8.10
N LYS A 74 -14.87 -5.51 -7.12
CA LYS A 74 -15.11 -5.25 -5.71
C LYS A 74 -13.77 -5.09 -5.00
N THR A 75 -13.57 -3.95 -4.35
CA THR A 75 -12.46 -3.78 -3.40
C THR A 75 -12.75 -4.58 -2.14
N ILE A 76 -11.86 -5.51 -1.78
CA ILE A 76 -11.97 -6.31 -0.55
C ILE A 76 -11.23 -5.68 0.63
N GLY A 77 -10.24 -4.84 0.33
CA GLY A 77 -9.51 -4.07 1.31
C GLY A 77 -8.45 -3.20 0.65
N SER A 78 -7.68 -2.49 1.46
CA SER A 78 -6.60 -1.63 1.00
C SER A 78 -5.40 -1.79 1.92
N TYR A 79 -4.21 -1.89 1.32
CA TYR A 79 -2.96 -1.69 2.02
C TYR A 79 -2.62 -0.20 2.03
N ILE A 80 -2.28 0.30 3.20
CA ILE A 80 -1.74 1.64 3.42
C ILE A 80 -0.31 1.47 3.91
N LEU A 81 0.65 1.97 3.15
CA LEU A 81 2.07 1.91 3.46
C LEU A 81 2.59 3.31 3.75
N TYR A 82 3.49 3.42 4.71
CA TYR A 82 4.23 4.65 4.98
C TYR A 82 5.70 4.46 4.63
N LEU A 83 6.22 5.35 3.79
CA LEU A 83 7.64 5.41 3.42
C LEU A 83 8.22 6.76 3.84
N ASP A 84 9.45 6.79 4.34
CA ASP A 84 10.15 8.04 4.64
C ASP A 84 10.57 8.79 3.36
N LYS A 85 11.21 9.96 3.49
CA LYS A 85 11.69 10.75 2.35
C LYS A 85 12.73 10.02 1.50
N ASP A 86 13.47 9.11 2.11
CA ASP A 86 14.48 8.28 1.48
C ASP A 86 13.88 6.97 0.91
N GLN A 87 12.53 6.86 0.92
CA GLN A 87 11.75 5.74 0.41
C GLN A 87 11.94 4.43 1.19
N ASN A 88 12.38 4.50 2.45
CA ASN A 88 12.42 3.35 3.34
C ASN A 88 11.03 3.08 3.93
N PHE A 89 10.65 1.80 4.03
CA PHE A 89 9.41 1.40 4.69
C PHE A 89 9.44 1.69 6.19
N ILE A 90 8.37 2.30 6.68
CA ILE A 90 8.17 2.64 8.09
C ILE A 90 7.15 1.71 8.72
N ASP A 91 5.99 1.58 8.09
CA ASP A 91 4.85 0.82 8.64
C ASP A 91 3.83 0.45 7.55
N GLU A 92 3.00 -0.54 7.85
CA GLU A 92 1.89 -0.99 7.01
C GLU A 92 0.58 -1.18 7.79
N PHE A 93 -0.53 -0.91 7.12
CA PHE A 93 -1.87 -1.21 7.61
C PHE A 93 -2.69 -1.88 6.54
N PHE A 94 -3.37 -2.97 6.89
CA PHE A 94 -4.41 -3.54 6.06
C PHE A 94 -5.78 -3.10 6.58
N VAL A 95 -6.57 -2.46 5.72
CA VAL A 95 -7.91 -1.98 6.02
C VAL A 95 -8.92 -2.80 5.23
N ILE A 96 -9.80 -3.51 5.94
CA ILE A 96 -10.91 -4.28 5.33
C ILE A 96 -12.07 -3.31 5.04
N ASN A 97 -12.65 -3.42 3.84
CA ASN A 97 -13.83 -2.64 3.44
C ASN A 97 -15.14 -3.40 3.64
#